data_AF-A0A265QAM9-F1
#
_entry.id   AF-A0A265QAM9-F1
#
_cell.length_a   1.000
_cell.length_b   1.000
_cell.length_c   1.000
_cell.angle_alpha   90.00
_cell.angle_beta   90.00
_cell.angle_gamma   90.00
#
_symmetry.space_group_name_H-M   'P 1'
#
loop_
_entity.id
_entity.type
_entity.pdbx_description
1 polymer ?
#
loop_
_entity_poly.entity_id
_entity_poly.type
_entity_poly.pdbx_seq_one_letter_code
_entity_poly.pdbx_strand_id
1 'polypeptide(L)'
;METRLEKNKRLKKQRRINRVKKFYILILFLLLILGLEIVNQNIVELDCLDNPNILRFDIKTKKLDLFGKSYIIDLSFIRKVFKEAL
;
A
#
# COMPACT_ATOMS: atom_id res chain seq x y z
N MET A 1 4.62 -16.33 -40.75
CA MET A 1 5.39 -16.86 -39.60
C MET A 1 6.17 -15.70 -39.01
N GLU A 2 5.83 -15.23 -37.80
CA GLU A 2 6.68 -14.23 -37.14
C GLU A 2 8.06 -14.84 -36.88
N THR A 3 9.11 -14.11 -37.23
CA THR A 3 10.48 -14.59 -37.00
C THR A 3 10.75 -14.63 -35.49
N ARG A 4 11.58 -15.58 -35.05
CA ARG A 4 11.97 -15.72 -33.62
C ARG A 4 12.50 -14.40 -33.03
N LEU A 5 13.11 -13.56 -33.87
CA LEU A 5 13.62 -12.22 -33.54
C LEU A 5 12.50 -11.20 -33.21
N GLU A 6 11.42 -11.16 -34.00
CA GLU A 6 10.30 -10.24 -33.77
C GLU A 6 9.54 -10.58 -32.49
N LYS A 7 9.29 -11.87 -32.26
CA LYS A 7 8.65 -12.36 -31.01
C LYS A 7 9.46 -11.95 -29.78
N ASN A 8 10.79 -12.11 -29.83
CA ASN A 8 11.67 -11.71 -28.73
C ASN A 8 11.70 -10.19 -28.51
N LYS A 9 11.66 -9.36 -29.57
CA LYS A 9 11.57 -7.89 -29.44
C LYS A 9 10.26 -7.48 -28.76
N ARG A 10 9.13 -8.07 -29.14
CA ARG A 10 7.81 -7.80 -28.53
C ARG A 10 7.78 -8.17 -27.05
N LEU A 11 8.27 -9.36 -26.70
CA LEU A 11 8.35 -9.81 -25.31
C LEU A 11 9.24 -8.89 -24.44
N LYS A 12 10.38 -8.44 -24.97
CA LYS A 12 11.24 -7.46 -24.25
C LYS A 12 10.52 -6.14 -24.01
N LYS A 13 9.76 -5.63 -24.99
CA LYS A 13 8.96 -4.39 -24.85
C LYS A 13 7.87 -4.55 -23.77
N GLN A 14 7.10 -5.64 -23.81
CA GLN A 14 6.07 -5.94 -22.81
C GLN A 14 6.64 -6.06 -21.40
N ARG A 15 7.77 -6.75 -21.23
CA ARG A 15 8.47 -6.86 -19.94
C ARG A 15 8.96 -5.51 -19.42
N ARG A 16 9.42 -4.60 -20.28
CA ARG A 16 9.79 -3.23 -19.88
C ARG A 16 8.57 -2.46 -19.38
N ILE A 17 7.46 -2.48 -20.12
CA ILE A 17 6.21 -1.80 -19.72
C ILE A 17 5.73 -2.31 -18.36
N ASN A 18 5.71 -3.63 -18.15
CA ASN A 18 5.27 -4.20 -16.87
C ASN A 18 6.20 -3.82 -15.71
N ARG A 19 7.52 -3.74 -15.93
CA ARG A 19 8.46 -3.28 -14.90
C ARG A 19 8.25 -1.81 -14.56
N VAL A 20 8.06 -0.96 -15.56
CA VAL A 20 7.79 0.48 -15.34
C VAL A 20 6.48 0.68 -14.59
N LYS A 21 5.40 -0.04 -14.96
CA LYS A 21 4.13 -0.01 -14.22
C LYS A 21 4.32 -0.39 -12.75
N LYS A 22 5.03 -1.48 -12.47
CA LYS A 22 5.34 -1.90 -11.10
C LYS A 22 6.17 -0.85 -10.34
N PHE A 23 7.11 -0.21 -11.02
CA PHE A 23 7.93 0.85 -10.44
C PHE A 23 7.11 2.08 -10.04
N TYR A 24 6.17 2.51 -10.88
CA TYR A 24 5.23 3.60 -10.53
C TYR A 24 4.36 3.25 -9.32
N ILE A 25 3.83 2.03 -9.26
CA ILE A 25 3.06 1.57 -8.10
C ILE A 25 3.93 1.62 -6.84
N LEU A 26 5.18 1.17 -6.92
CA LEU A 26 6.10 1.20 -5.79
C LEU A 26 6.43 2.64 -5.34
N ILE A 27 6.65 3.57 -6.27
CA ILE A 27 6.85 5.00 -5.94
C ILE A 27 5.62 5.57 -5.24
N LEU A 28 4.42 5.30 -5.76
CA LEU A 28 3.19 5.78 -5.13
C LEU A 28 3.04 5.24 -3.69
N PHE A 29 3.40 3.98 -3.45
CA PHE A 29 3.43 3.41 -2.11
C PHE A 29 4.45 4.11 -1.19
N LEU A 30 5.64 4.43 -1.70
CA LEU A 30 6.65 5.18 -0.93
C LEU A 30 6.18 6.59 -0.59
N LEU A 31 5.58 7.30 -1.55
CA LEU A 31 5.02 8.63 -1.32
C LEU A 31 3.87 8.60 -0.29
N LEU A 32 3.03 7.57 -0.33
CA LEU A 32 1.98 7.38 0.66
C LEU A 32 2.55 7.21 2.07
N ILE A 33 3.58 6.36 2.24
CA ILE A 33 4.22 6.12 3.54
C ILE A 33 4.88 7.40 4.06
N LEU A 34 5.62 8.11 3.22
CA LEU A 34 6.24 9.40 3.57
C LEU A 34 5.19 10.45 3.95
N GLY A 35 4.10 10.55 3.19
CA GLY A 35 3.01 11.47 3.49
C GLY A 35 2.38 11.16 4.85
N LEU A 36 2.13 9.88 5.16
CA LEU A 36 1.61 9.47 6.46
C LEU A 36 2.57 9.82 7.59
N GLU A 37 3.87 9.60 7.42
CA GLU A 37 4.89 9.92 8.43
C GLU A 37 4.97 11.42 8.72
N ILE A 38 4.94 12.27 7.68
CA ILE A 38 4.94 13.72 7.82
C ILE A 38 3.71 14.19 8.60
N VAL A 39 2.51 13.70 8.25
CA VAL A 39 1.29 14.11 8.98
C VAL A 39 1.37 13.61 10.43
N ASN A 40 1.91 12.40 10.67
CA ASN A 40 2.06 11.85 12.01
C ASN A 40 2.98 12.71 12.88
N GLN A 41 4.11 13.17 12.33
CA GLN A 41 5.02 14.10 13.01
C GLN A 41 4.32 15.43 13.34
N ASN A 42 3.59 16.01 12.38
CA ASN A 42 2.84 17.25 12.63
C ASN A 42 1.79 17.09 13.74
N ILE A 43 1.10 15.95 13.83
CA ILE A 43 0.14 15.70 14.91
C ILE A 43 0.82 15.63 16.28
N VAL A 44 2.00 14.99 16.36
CA VAL A 44 2.81 14.96 17.58
C VAL A 44 3.22 16.38 17.97
N GLU A 45 3.72 17.17 17.02
CA GLU A 45 4.18 18.54 17.27
C GLU A 45 3.06 19.48 17.71
N LEU A 46 1.87 19.32 17.15
CA LEU A 46 0.71 20.15 17.46
C LEU A 46 -0.12 19.62 18.65
N ASP A 47 0.30 18.50 19.28
CA ASP A 47 -0.41 17.82 20.37
C ASP A 47 -1.92 17.65 20.09
N CYS A 48 -2.25 17.34 18.84
CA CYS A 48 -3.64 17.39 18.35
C CYS A 48 -4.47 16.15 18.71
N LEU A 49 -3.83 15.03 19.11
CA LEU A 49 -4.48 13.76 19.39
C LEU A 49 -3.80 13.07 20.59
N ASP A 50 -4.59 12.53 21.52
CA ASP A 50 -4.11 11.73 22.66
C ASP A 50 -3.24 10.54 22.21
N ASN A 51 -3.55 9.97 21.05
CA ASN A 51 -2.69 9.00 20.38
C ASN A 51 -2.19 9.63 19.06
N PRO A 52 -0.89 9.94 18.95
CA PRO A 52 -0.36 10.63 17.78
C PRO A 52 -0.37 9.77 16.51
N ASN A 53 -0.64 8.47 16.63
CA ASN A 53 -0.64 7.56 15.48
C ASN A 53 -1.87 7.77 14.60
N ILE A 54 -1.65 8.22 13.37
CA ILE A 54 -2.69 8.37 12.35
C ILE A 54 -3.15 7.02 11.82
N LEU A 55 -2.20 6.12 11.61
CA LEU A 55 -2.46 4.80 11.05
C LEU A 55 -1.44 3.80 11.59
N ARG A 56 -1.89 2.89 12.47
CA ARG A 56 -1.06 1.79 12.99
C ARG A 56 -1.85 0.50 12.94
N PHE A 57 -1.36 -0.47 12.17
CA PHE A 57 -1.98 -1.79 12.08
C PHE A 57 -1.16 -2.83 12.84
N ASP A 58 -1.75 -3.42 13.86
CA ASP A 58 -1.17 -4.52 14.63
C ASP A 58 -1.93 -5.82 14.36
N ILE A 59 -1.29 -6.70 13.59
CA ILE A 59 -1.82 -8.02 13.21
C ILE A 59 -1.97 -8.94 14.42
N LYS A 60 -1.08 -8.84 15.42
CA LYS A 60 -1.08 -9.73 16.59
C LYS A 60 -2.28 -9.43 17.49
N THR A 61 -2.52 -8.15 17.75
CA THR A 61 -3.65 -7.72 18.59
C THR A 61 -4.93 -7.51 17.78
N LYS A 62 -4.86 -7.64 16.45
CA LYS A 62 -5.93 -7.32 15.50
C LYS A 62 -6.49 -5.91 15.71
N LYS A 63 -5.61 -4.96 16.08
CA LYS A 63 -5.99 -3.57 16.30
C LYS A 63 -5.53 -2.71 15.12
N LEU A 64 -6.38 -1.77 14.76
CA LEU A 64 -6.07 -0.70 13.83
C LEU A 64 -6.28 0.61 14.55
N ASP A 65 -5.21 1.36 14.79
CA ASP A 65 -5.30 2.74 15.22
C ASP A 65 -5.48 3.61 13.97
N LEU A 66 -6.55 4.41 13.97
CA LEU A 66 -6.89 5.35 12.91
C LEU A 66 -7.25 6.69 13.55
N PHE A 67 -6.55 7.76 13.17
CA PHE A 67 -6.79 9.13 13.64
C PHE A 67 -6.91 9.20 15.17
N GLY A 68 -5.96 8.58 15.88
CA GLY A 68 -5.93 8.54 17.34
C GLY A 68 -6.96 7.63 18.01
N LYS A 69 -7.83 6.94 17.24
CA LYS A 69 -8.80 5.97 17.76
C LYS A 69 -8.38 4.54 17.45
N SER A 70 -8.41 3.68 18.45
CA SER A 70 -8.14 2.25 18.28
C SER A 70 -9.41 1.49 17.92
N TYR A 71 -9.40 0.80 16.78
CA TYR A 71 -10.44 -0.09 16.31
C TYR A 71 -9.95 -1.53 16.40
N ILE A 72 -10.84 -2.47 16.73
CA ILE A 72 -10.55 -3.90 16.64
C ILE A 72 -11.03 -4.37 15.27
N ILE A 73 -10.12 -4.92 14.49
CA ILE A 73 -10.42 -5.47 13.17
C ILE A 73 -10.65 -6.97 13.29
N ASP A 74 -11.82 -7.42 12.86
CA ASP A 74 -12.00 -8.83 12.58
C ASP A 74 -11.44 -9.17 11.19
N LEU A 75 -10.30 -9.86 11.17
CA LEU A 75 -9.64 -10.37 9.95
C LEU A 75 -10.54 -11.31 9.13
N SER A 76 -11.64 -11.82 9.70
CA SER A 76 -12.65 -12.60 8.97
C SER A 76 -13.28 -11.78 7.82
N PHE A 77 -13.44 -10.47 8.00
CA PHE A 77 -14.02 -9.56 7.01
C PHE A 77 -13.09 -9.33 5.82
N ILE A 78 -11.79 -9.11 6.09
CA ILE A 78 -10.77 -8.93 5.05
C ILE A 78 -10.70 -10.17 4.15
N ARG A 79 -10.80 -11.37 4.74
CA ARG A 79 -10.78 -12.63 3.98
C ARG A 79 -11.97 -12.77 3.03
N LYS A 80 -13.14 -12.21 3.36
CA LYS A 80 -14.31 -12.16 2.47
C LYS A 80 -14.09 -11.18 1.31
N VAL A 81 -13.64 -9.96 1.59
CA VAL A 81 -13.39 -8.93 0.58
C VAL A 81 -12.36 -9.40 -0.46
N PHE A 82 -11.27 -10.04 -0.01
CA PHE A 82 -10.27 -10.60 -0.92
C PHE A 82 -10.76 -11.80 -1.75
N LYS A 83 -11.77 -12.53 -1.26
CA LYS A 83 -12.36 -13.68 -1.96
C LYS A 83 -13.40 -13.25 -2.99
N GLU A 84 -14.01 -12.08 -2.81
CA GLU A 84 -14.97 -11.49 -3.76
C GLU A 84 -14.27 -10.61 -4.82
N ALA A 85 -13.08 -10.09 -4.54
CA ALA A 85 -12.30 -9.26 -5.46
C ALA A 85 -11.42 -10.06 -6.46
N LEU A 86 -11.45 -11.40 -6.41
CA LEU A 86 -10.63 -12.31 -7.23
C LEU A 86 -11.52 -13.22 -8.08
#